data_AF-A0A850CPY8-F1
#
_entry.id   AF-A0A850CPY8-F1
#
_cell.length_a   1.000
_cell.length_b   1.000
_cell.length_c   1.000
_cell.angle_alpha   90.00
_cell.angle_beta   90.00
_cell.angle_gamma   90.00
#
_symmetry.space_group_name_H-M   'P 1'
#
loop_
_entity.id
_entity.type
_entity.pdbx_description
1 polymer ?
#
loop_
_entity_poly.entity_id
_entity_poly.type
_entity_poly.pdbx_seq_one_letter_code
_entity_poly.pdbx_strand_id
1 'polypeptide(L)'
;MTTILLGPQRFTTTVGTMVRSLDVDGPIAMVNSGWEERESDDAELAGHLDGRGVNLRLYRRAFELLRAEPQLRAVVLDHRSRHDELRAFYGIRLQSAWDTVFAVRHRTSRHGIGEGAERSALQALRDVDDWYAWEVARLVEQTAVSDVVRGSAALAAHRAEVAELLASSAAVVVAGGHIGLLMETLRLFAVSIPATTPVVAWSAGAMAVCDPVVLFHDFAPHGVTAPEVHDRGLGRVRGVVPLPHARR
;
A
#
# COMPACT_ATOMS: atom_id res chain seq x y z
N MET A 1 -9.50 5.58 19.15
CA MET A 1 -9.54 5.63 17.68
C MET A 1 -9.28 4.24 17.14
N THR A 2 -10.21 3.66 16.39
CA THR A 2 -10.13 2.22 16.03
C THR A 2 -9.68 2.02 14.59
N THR A 3 -8.66 1.19 14.39
CA THR A 3 -8.27 0.66 13.09
C THR A 3 -8.25 -0.85 13.18
N ILE A 4 -9.06 -1.52 12.36
CA ILE A 4 -9.20 -2.97 12.34
C ILE A 4 -8.50 -3.49 11.08
N LEU A 5 -7.48 -4.30 11.27
CA LEU A 5 -6.74 -4.96 10.19
C LEU A 5 -7.21 -6.41 10.10
N LEU A 6 -7.70 -6.80 8.94
CA LEU A 6 -8.22 -8.14 8.69
C LEU A 6 -7.35 -8.89 7.71
N GLY A 7 -7.37 -10.21 7.87
CA GLY A 7 -6.88 -11.13 6.86
C GLY A 7 -7.79 -11.19 5.63
N PRO A 8 -7.54 -12.17 4.76
CA PRO A 8 -8.28 -12.35 3.51
C PRO A 8 -9.76 -12.63 3.74
N GLN A 9 -10.63 -11.94 2.98
CA GLN A 9 -12.08 -12.03 3.16
C GLN A 9 -12.77 -13.04 2.22
N ARG A 10 -12.03 -13.78 1.38
CA ARG A 10 -12.61 -14.70 0.38
C ARG A 10 -13.25 -15.97 0.97
N PHE A 11 -12.64 -16.53 2.03
CA PHE A 11 -13.09 -17.79 2.63
C PHE A 11 -13.82 -17.60 3.96
N THR A 12 -13.62 -16.45 4.61
CA THR A 12 -14.27 -16.11 5.87
C THR A 12 -14.54 -14.61 5.89
N THR A 13 -15.74 -14.24 5.44
CA THR A 13 -16.14 -12.83 5.35
C THR A 13 -16.54 -12.32 6.72
N THR A 14 -15.69 -11.47 7.30
CA THR A 14 -15.87 -10.88 8.64
C THR A 14 -16.04 -9.36 8.59
N VAL A 15 -15.77 -8.73 7.44
CA VAL A 15 -15.82 -7.28 7.25
C VAL A 15 -17.14 -6.66 7.74
N GLY A 16 -18.29 -7.22 7.38
CA GLY A 16 -19.59 -6.67 7.80
C GLY A 16 -19.79 -6.70 9.32
N THR A 17 -19.37 -7.77 9.99
CA THR A 17 -19.43 -7.87 11.46
C THR A 17 -18.51 -6.86 12.12
N MET A 18 -17.31 -6.65 11.57
CA MET A 18 -16.34 -5.69 12.09
C MET A 18 -16.81 -4.25 11.88
N VAL A 19 -17.42 -3.95 10.74
CA VAL A 19 -18.00 -2.63 10.49
C VAL A 19 -19.15 -2.34 11.44
N ARG A 20 -20.07 -3.29 11.65
CA ARG A 20 -21.14 -3.16 12.65
C ARG A 20 -20.62 -2.96 14.07
N SER A 21 -19.48 -3.57 14.42
CA SER A 21 -18.86 -3.40 15.74
C SER A 21 -18.32 -1.99 16.01
N LEU A 22 -18.16 -1.16 14.97
CA LEU A 22 -17.74 0.24 15.13
C LEU A 22 -18.87 1.15 15.62
N ASP A 23 -20.12 0.70 15.54
CA ASP A 23 -21.32 1.44 15.98
C ASP A 23 -21.39 2.87 15.40
N VAL A 24 -21.07 2.99 14.10
CA VAL A 24 -21.09 4.26 13.37
C VAL A 24 -22.39 4.43 12.60
N ASP A 25 -22.98 5.61 12.68
CA ASP A 25 -24.11 6.04 11.86
C ASP A 25 -23.63 7.01 10.76
N GLY A 26 -24.14 6.84 9.54
CA GLY A 26 -23.72 7.62 8.37
C GLY A 26 -22.94 6.83 7.30
N PRO A 27 -22.46 7.54 6.25
CA PRO A 27 -21.87 6.92 5.07
C PRO A 27 -20.49 6.33 5.34
N ILE A 28 -20.14 5.27 4.62
CA ILE A 28 -18.87 4.56 4.74
C ILE A 28 -18.10 4.69 3.43
N ALA A 29 -17.03 5.47 3.41
CA ALA A 29 -16.18 5.56 2.22
C ALA A 29 -15.51 4.23 1.94
N MET A 30 -15.59 3.77 0.69
CA MET A 30 -14.98 2.52 0.25
C MET A 30 -13.85 2.82 -0.73
N VAL A 31 -12.66 2.32 -0.42
CA VAL A 31 -11.55 2.22 -1.36
C VAL A 31 -11.49 0.77 -1.83
N ASN A 32 -11.97 0.50 -3.04
CA ASN A 32 -11.84 -0.81 -3.66
C ASN A 32 -10.63 -0.82 -4.59
N SER A 33 -9.72 -1.78 -4.42
CA SER A 33 -8.60 -2.01 -5.34
C SER A 33 -8.77 -3.29 -6.17
N GLY A 34 -9.94 -3.92 -6.09
CA GLY A 34 -10.23 -5.18 -6.74
C GLY A 34 -10.47 -5.03 -8.24
N TRP A 35 -9.43 -5.32 -9.04
CA TRP A 35 -9.40 -5.51 -10.50
C TRP A 35 -10.03 -4.36 -11.30
N GLU A 36 -9.24 -3.72 -12.15
CA GLU A 36 -9.59 -2.63 -13.08
C GLU A 36 -11.02 -2.71 -13.67
N GLU A 37 -11.52 -3.90 -14.00
CA GLU A 37 -12.86 -4.14 -14.57
C GLU A 37 -14.00 -4.29 -13.54
N ARG A 38 -13.69 -4.53 -12.26
CA ARG A 38 -14.66 -4.87 -11.20
C ARG A 38 -14.76 -3.83 -10.08
N GLU A 39 -14.12 -2.67 -10.20
CA GLU A 39 -14.27 -1.60 -9.19
C GLU A 39 -15.75 -1.18 -9.03
N SER A 40 -16.54 -1.27 -10.11
CA SER A 40 -17.99 -1.04 -10.11
C SER A 40 -18.83 -2.21 -9.60
N ASP A 41 -18.25 -3.40 -9.45
CA ASP A 41 -18.92 -4.58 -8.87
C ASP A 41 -18.87 -4.51 -7.34
N ASP A 42 -19.29 -3.36 -6.79
CA ASP A 42 -19.25 -3.08 -5.35
C ASP A 42 -20.53 -3.51 -4.62
N ALA A 43 -21.51 -4.09 -5.32
CA ALA A 43 -22.80 -4.48 -4.74
C ALA A 43 -22.66 -5.49 -3.58
N GLU A 44 -21.74 -6.45 -3.68
CA GLU A 44 -21.46 -7.42 -2.60
C GLU A 44 -20.87 -6.70 -1.37
N LEU A 45 -19.88 -5.83 -1.58
CA LEU A 45 -19.26 -5.06 -0.50
C LEU A 45 -20.24 -4.06 0.11
N ALA A 46 -21.01 -3.35 -0.70
CA ALA A 46 -22.06 -2.44 -0.24
C ALA A 46 -23.14 -3.18 0.57
N GLY A 47 -23.49 -4.41 0.19
CA GLY A 47 -24.35 -5.30 0.96
C GLY A 47 -23.79 -5.61 2.35
N HIS A 48 -22.47 -5.80 2.47
CA HIS A 48 -21.81 -5.99 3.77
C HIS A 48 -21.75 -4.72 4.64
N LEU A 49 -22.01 -3.55 4.06
CA LEU A 49 -22.02 -2.24 4.72
C LEU A 49 -23.46 -1.70 4.91
N ASP A 50 -24.45 -2.58 4.85
CA ASP A 50 -25.88 -2.24 5.00
C ASP A 50 -26.35 -1.15 4.01
N GLY A 51 -25.77 -1.12 2.81
CA GLY A 51 -26.09 -0.14 1.76
C GLY A 51 -25.53 1.27 1.99
N ARG A 52 -24.72 1.49 3.04
CA ARG A 52 -24.13 2.79 3.37
C ARG A 52 -22.78 3.06 2.70
N GLY A 53 -22.31 2.11 1.89
CA GLY A 53 -21.04 2.19 1.19
C GLY A 53 -21.04 3.27 0.11
N VAL A 54 -20.07 4.18 0.15
CA VAL A 54 -19.80 5.18 -0.88
C VAL A 54 -18.45 4.89 -1.51
N ASN A 55 -18.45 4.32 -2.71
CA ASN A 55 -17.22 3.98 -3.41
C ASN A 55 -16.51 5.24 -3.93
N LEU A 56 -15.25 5.42 -3.54
CA LEU A 56 -14.45 6.55 -4.01
C LEU A 56 -14.06 6.42 -5.49
N ARG A 57 -14.12 5.20 -6.05
CA ARG A 57 -13.85 4.89 -7.47
C ARG A 57 -12.52 5.45 -7.96
N LEU A 58 -11.47 5.30 -7.15
CA LEU A 58 -10.18 5.92 -7.40
C LEU A 58 -9.55 5.38 -8.69
N TYR A 59 -9.73 4.10 -9.00
CA TYR A 59 -9.19 3.54 -10.23
C TYR A 59 -9.86 4.16 -11.46
N ARG A 60 -11.19 4.17 -11.50
CA ARG A 60 -11.96 4.78 -12.58
C ARG A 60 -11.64 6.27 -12.76
N ARG A 61 -11.55 7.02 -11.66
CA ARG A 61 -11.12 8.43 -11.69
C ARG A 61 -9.73 8.57 -12.32
N ALA A 62 -8.78 7.71 -11.93
CA ALA A 62 -7.44 7.72 -12.52
C ALA A 62 -7.49 7.42 -14.02
N PHE A 63 -8.20 6.38 -14.42
CA PHE A 63 -8.32 6.00 -15.83
C PHE A 63 -8.91 7.13 -16.69
N GLU A 64 -10.03 7.71 -16.25
CA GLU A 64 -10.70 8.79 -16.98
C GLU A 64 -9.82 10.04 -17.05
N LEU A 65 -9.17 10.41 -15.95
CA LEU A 65 -8.26 11.56 -15.88
C LEU A 65 -7.03 11.39 -16.77
N LEU A 66 -6.32 10.26 -16.66
CA LEU A 66 -5.10 10.01 -17.42
C LEU A 66 -5.38 9.83 -18.93
N ARG A 67 -6.59 9.40 -19.29
CA ARG A 67 -7.06 9.40 -20.67
C ARG A 67 -7.30 10.82 -21.18
N ALA A 68 -7.86 11.70 -20.35
CA ALA A 68 -8.16 13.09 -20.70
C ALA A 68 -6.93 14.02 -20.71
N GLU A 69 -5.93 13.74 -19.86
CA GLU A 69 -4.72 14.55 -19.71
C GLU A 69 -3.44 13.76 -20.07
N PRO A 70 -3.02 13.74 -21.36
CA PRO A 70 -1.86 12.97 -21.81
C PRO A 70 -0.54 13.36 -21.13
N GLN A 71 -0.37 14.63 -20.75
CA GLN A 71 0.83 15.11 -20.06
C GLN A 71 0.91 14.55 -18.64
N LEU A 72 -0.21 14.54 -17.90
CA LEU A 72 -0.28 13.92 -16.58
C LEU A 72 -0.02 12.41 -16.67
N ARG A 73 -0.59 11.74 -17.68
CA ARG A 73 -0.30 10.33 -17.98
C ARG A 73 1.18 10.08 -18.22
N ALA A 74 1.86 10.94 -18.98
CA ALA A 74 3.30 10.80 -19.21
C ALA A 74 4.09 10.87 -17.89
N VAL A 75 3.73 11.77 -16.97
CA VAL A 75 4.37 11.87 -15.65
C VAL A 75 4.12 10.63 -14.79
N VAL A 76 2.91 10.08 -14.81
CA VAL A 76 2.60 8.83 -14.08
C VAL A 76 3.37 7.64 -14.65
N LEU A 77 3.49 7.53 -15.97
CA LEU A 77 4.27 6.48 -16.62
C LEU A 77 5.77 6.62 -16.32
N ASP A 78 6.32 7.83 -16.39
CA ASP A 78 7.72 8.11 -16.02
C ASP A 78 7.99 7.72 -14.56
N HIS A 79 7.10 8.09 -13.63
CA HIS A 79 7.19 7.69 -12.24
C HIS A 79 7.26 6.16 -12.09
N ARG A 80 6.37 5.42 -12.76
CA ARG A 80 6.37 3.94 -12.74
C ARG A 80 7.69 3.37 -13.25
N SER A 81 8.18 3.85 -14.40
CA SER A 81 9.45 3.37 -14.98
C SER A 81 10.63 3.63 -14.06
N ARG A 82 10.71 4.81 -13.43
CA ARG A 82 11.78 5.15 -12.47
C ARG A 82 11.67 4.33 -11.19
N HIS A 83 10.46 4.05 -10.73
CA HIS A 83 10.21 3.19 -9.57
C HIS A 83 10.63 1.74 -9.85
N ASP A 84 10.32 1.21 -11.03
CA ASP A 84 10.72 -0.13 -11.45
C ASP A 84 12.24 -0.27 -11.58
N GLU A 85 12.92 0.74 -12.14
CA GLU A 85 14.39 0.79 -12.20
C GLU A 85 15.01 0.82 -10.79
N LEU A 86 14.49 1.68 -9.90
CA LEU A 86 14.94 1.74 -8.51
C LEU A 86 14.74 0.39 -7.81
N ARG A 87 13.59 -0.27 -8.00
CA ARG A 87 13.30 -1.60 -7.45
C ARG A 87 14.26 -2.65 -8.01
N ALA A 88 14.64 -2.58 -9.28
CA ALA A 88 15.60 -3.52 -9.86
C ALA A 88 16.97 -3.44 -9.17
N PHE A 89 17.51 -2.24 -8.94
CA PHE A 89 18.76 -2.05 -8.20
C PHE A 89 18.64 -2.44 -6.72
N TYR A 90 17.51 -2.13 -6.08
CA TYR A 90 17.21 -2.57 -4.73
C TYR A 90 17.21 -4.09 -4.62
N GLY A 91 16.55 -4.80 -5.53
CA GLY A 91 16.46 -6.25 -5.52
C GLY A 91 17.84 -6.95 -5.55
N ILE A 92 18.77 -6.44 -6.36
CA ILE A 92 20.16 -6.95 -6.42
C ILE A 92 20.86 -6.82 -5.06
N ARG A 93 20.76 -5.63 -4.45
CA ARG A 93 21.37 -5.35 -3.15
C ARG A 93 20.72 -6.15 -2.03
N LEU A 94 19.39 -6.24 -2.04
CA LEU A 94 18.61 -6.94 -1.03
C LEU A 94 18.93 -8.43 -1.05
N GLN A 95 18.93 -9.07 -2.22
CA GLN A 95 19.24 -10.50 -2.32
C GLN A 95 20.65 -10.79 -1.78
N SER A 96 21.63 -9.95 -2.13
CA SER A 96 23.01 -10.10 -1.63
C SER A 96 23.12 -9.96 -0.11
N ALA A 97 22.41 -8.99 0.48
CA ALA A 97 22.36 -8.80 1.93
C ALA A 97 21.62 -9.94 2.64
N TRP A 98 20.52 -10.41 2.07
CA TRP A 98 19.75 -11.56 2.53
C TRP A 98 20.59 -12.84 2.56
N ASP A 99 21.26 -13.18 1.46
CA ASP A 99 22.13 -14.35 1.37
C ASP A 99 23.25 -14.29 2.42
N THR A 100 23.78 -13.09 2.68
CA THR A 100 24.79 -12.86 3.73
C THR A 100 24.24 -13.16 5.12
N VAL A 101 23.03 -12.68 5.45
CA VAL A 101 22.37 -12.99 6.73
C VAL A 101 22.21 -14.51 6.90
N PHE A 102 21.73 -15.20 5.88
CA PHE A 102 21.55 -16.66 5.94
C PHE A 102 22.88 -17.39 6.09
N ALA A 103 23.92 -17.01 5.34
CA ALA A 103 25.24 -17.62 5.42
C ALA A 103 25.88 -17.43 6.81
N VAL A 104 25.77 -16.24 7.39
CA VAL A 104 26.29 -15.93 8.73
C VAL A 104 25.54 -16.72 9.79
N ARG A 105 24.20 -16.75 9.74
CA ARG A 105 23.35 -17.42 10.72
C ARG A 105 23.60 -18.93 10.79
N HIS A 106 23.88 -19.58 9.66
CA HIS A 106 24.14 -21.02 9.60
C HIS A 106 25.60 -21.39 9.84
N ARG A 107 26.50 -20.41 10.03
CA ARG A 107 27.92 -20.68 10.28
C ARG A 107 28.14 -21.00 11.76
N THR A 108 28.74 -22.15 12.04
CA THR A 108 29.18 -22.50 13.41
C THR A 108 30.21 -21.51 13.92
N SER A 109 29.94 -20.89 15.07
CA SER A 109 30.87 -20.00 15.77
C SER A 109 31.45 -20.68 17.00
N ARG A 110 32.76 -20.96 16.99
CA ARG A 110 33.47 -21.60 18.11
C ARG A 110 33.96 -20.62 19.18
N HIS A 111 34.01 -19.34 18.84
CA HIS A 111 34.62 -18.29 19.67
C HIS A 111 33.62 -17.21 20.10
N GLY A 112 32.31 -17.48 20.02
CA GLY A 112 31.26 -16.55 20.48
C GLY A 112 31.03 -15.32 19.60
N ILE A 113 31.72 -15.18 18.46
CA ILE A 113 31.59 -14.00 17.56
C ILE A 113 30.32 -14.04 16.68
N GLY A 114 29.60 -15.17 16.64
CA GLY A 114 28.51 -15.41 15.70
C GLY A 114 27.36 -14.42 15.86
N GLU A 115 26.95 -14.12 17.09
CA GLU A 115 25.86 -13.18 17.37
C GLU A 115 26.19 -11.76 16.91
N GLY A 116 27.44 -11.31 17.11
CA GLY A 116 27.90 -10.01 16.62
C GLY A 116 27.88 -9.93 15.09
N ALA A 117 28.32 -10.99 14.43
CA ALA A 117 28.27 -11.09 12.97
C ALA A 117 26.84 -11.11 12.43
N GLU A 118 25.92 -11.87 13.04
CA GLU A 118 24.51 -11.94 12.64
C GLU A 118 23.83 -10.57 12.80
N ARG A 119 24.05 -9.88 13.92
CA ARG A 119 23.53 -8.51 14.13
C ARG A 119 24.06 -7.53 13.08
N SER A 120 25.35 -7.61 12.74
CA SER A 120 25.94 -6.75 11.71
C SER A 120 25.37 -7.05 10.33
N ALA A 121 25.14 -8.32 9.98
CA ALA A 121 24.54 -8.71 8.70
C ALA A 121 23.07 -8.24 8.62
N LEU A 122 22.30 -8.38 9.70
CA LEU A 122 20.93 -7.85 9.79
C LEU A 122 20.90 -6.33 9.67
N GLN A 123 21.87 -5.63 10.24
CA GLN A 123 21.97 -4.17 10.08
C GLN A 123 22.24 -3.79 8.62
N ALA A 124 23.17 -4.46 7.96
CA ALA A 124 23.47 -4.20 6.54
C ALA A 124 22.23 -4.42 5.64
N LEU A 125 21.39 -5.41 5.95
CA LEU A 125 20.12 -5.60 5.26
C LEU A 125 19.15 -4.43 5.50
N ARG A 126 19.01 -3.98 6.75
CA ARG A 126 18.17 -2.81 7.09
C ARG A 126 18.67 -1.54 6.39
N ASP A 127 19.98 -1.35 6.27
CA ASP A 127 20.56 -0.20 5.57
C ASP A 127 20.19 -0.20 4.07
N VAL A 128 20.01 -1.38 3.46
CA VAL A 128 19.52 -1.51 2.07
C VAL A 128 18.05 -1.12 1.98
N ASP A 129 17.22 -1.57 2.93
CA ASP A 129 15.79 -1.22 3.00
C ASP A 129 15.59 0.28 3.26
N ASP A 130 16.33 0.85 4.21
CA ASP A 130 16.24 2.27 4.58
C ASP A 130 16.65 3.17 3.42
N TRP A 131 17.69 2.79 2.66
CA TRP A 131 18.07 3.49 1.44
C TRP A 131 16.95 3.44 0.40
N TYR A 132 16.37 2.27 0.14
CA TYR A 132 15.31 2.14 -0.86
C TYR A 132 14.07 2.94 -0.46
N ALA A 133 13.64 2.85 0.81
CA ALA A 133 12.52 3.61 1.32
C ALA A 133 12.73 5.13 1.22
N TRP A 134 13.96 5.60 1.43
CA TRP A 134 14.33 7.00 1.24
C TRP A 134 14.24 7.42 -0.24
N GLU A 135 14.76 6.61 -1.16
CA GLU A 135 14.70 6.89 -2.61
C GLU A 135 13.27 6.88 -3.16
N VAL A 136 12.43 5.94 -2.71
CA VAL A 136 11.00 5.89 -3.07
C VAL A 136 10.30 7.16 -2.58
N ALA A 137 10.52 7.58 -1.33
CA ALA A 137 9.92 8.80 -0.81
C ALA A 137 10.34 10.04 -1.62
N ARG A 138 11.63 10.13 -1.98
CA ARG A 138 12.17 11.20 -2.83
C ARG A 138 11.55 11.20 -4.22
N LEU A 139 11.37 10.03 -4.85
CA LEU A 139 10.73 9.89 -6.15
C LEU A 139 9.26 10.34 -6.10
N VAL A 140 8.51 9.92 -5.07
CA VAL A 140 7.12 10.35 -4.85
C VAL A 140 7.02 11.87 -4.70
N GLU A 141 7.89 12.47 -3.89
CA GLU A 141 7.94 13.92 -3.70
C GLU A 141 8.23 14.67 -5.01
N GLN A 142 9.23 14.22 -5.77
CA GLN A 142 9.59 14.80 -7.07
C GLN A 142 8.42 14.78 -8.06
N THR A 143 7.70 13.67 -8.13
CA THR A 143 6.50 13.57 -8.99
C THR A 143 5.41 14.54 -8.52
N ALA A 144 5.15 14.59 -7.21
CA ALA A 144 4.11 15.43 -6.63
C ALA A 144 4.36 16.94 -6.84
N VAL A 145 5.62 17.39 -6.84
CA VAL A 145 5.98 18.80 -7.03
C VAL A 145 6.20 19.20 -8.50
N SER A 146 6.05 18.28 -9.45
CA SER A 146 6.15 18.59 -10.88
C SER A 146 5.09 19.63 -11.31
N ASP A 147 5.44 20.50 -12.26
CA ASP A 147 4.53 21.55 -12.75
C ASP A 147 3.28 20.95 -13.42
N VAL A 148 3.42 19.80 -14.07
CA VAL A 148 2.29 19.07 -14.66
C VAL A 148 1.29 18.61 -13.60
N VAL A 149 1.77 18.02 -12.50
CA VAL A 149 0.88 17.55 -11.40
C VAL A 149 0.25 18.74 -10.67
N ARG A 150 1.02 19.80 -10.38
CA ARG A 150 0.50 21.00 -9.71
C ARG A 150 -0.44 21.84 -10.59
N GLY A 151 -0.24 21.81 -11.91
CA GLY A 151 -1.01 22.57 -12.87
C GLY A 151 -2.33 21.91 -13.31
N SER A 152 -2.55 20.63 -13.01
CA SER A 152 -3.76 19.91 -13.41
C SER A 152 -4.97 20.31 -12.54
N ALA A 153 -5.84 21.16 -13.10
CA ALA A 153 -7.08 21.57 -12.44
C ALA A 153 -8.06 20.39 -12.26
N ALA A 154 -8.10 19.45 -13.21
CA ALA A 154 -8.96 18.27 -13.10
C ALA A 154 -8.51 17.33 -11.99
N LEU A 155 -7.19 17.12 -11.83
CA LEU A 155 -6.64 16.36 -10.71
C LEU A 155 -6.97 17.05 -9.38
N ALA A 156 -6.81 18.38 -9.31
CA ALA A 156 -7.13 19.15 -8.10
C ALA A 156 -8.62 19.02 -7.72
N ALA A 157 -9.53 19.09 -8.71
CA ALA A 157 -10.96 18.89 -8.49
C ALA A 157 -11.27 17.49 -7.94
N HIS A 158 -10.72 16.44 -8.56
CA HIS A 158 -10.91 15.07 -8.06
C HIS A 158 -10.34 14.87 -6.64
N ARG A 159 -9.18 15.47 -6.32
CA ARG A 159 -8.61 15.44 -4.97
C ARG A 159 -9.55 16.11 -3.95
N ALA A 160 -10.14 17.25 -4.31
CA ALA A 160 -11.10 17.95 -3.45
C ALA A 160 -12.36 17.11 -3.20
N GLU A 161 -12.94 16.52 -4.26
CA GLU A 161 -14.10 15.62 -4.15
C GLU A 161 -13.81 14.41 -3.26
N VAL A 162 -12.64 13.77 -3.43
CA VAL A 162 -12.24 12.62 -2.60
C VAL A 162 -12.07 13.03 -1.14
N ALA A 163 -11.47 14.19 -0.88
CA ALA A 163 -11.32 14.72 0.48
C ALA A 163 -12.69 15.02 1.13
N GLU A 164 -13.65 15.59 0.39
CA GLU A 164 -15.00 15.87 0.88
C GLU A 164 -15.76 14.58 1.22
N LEU A 165 -15.68 13.57 0.35
CA LEU A 165 -16.28 12.25 0.61
C LEU A 165 -15.69 11.59 1.85
N LEU A 166 -14.37 11.69 2.05
CA LEU A 166 -13.70 11.17 3.24
C LEU A 166 -14.09 11.95 4.51
N ALA A 167 -14.19 13.28 4.42
CA ALA A 167 -14.54 14.14 5.56
C ALA A 167 -16.00 13.94 6.02
N SER A 168 -16.90 13.62 5.10
CA SER A 168 -18.32 13.33 5.39
C SER A 168 -18.59 11.89 5.79
N SER A 169 -17.59 11.01 5.74
CA SER A 169 -17.73 9.58 6.05
C SER A 169 -17.59 9.27 7.53
N ALA A 170 -18.53 8.47 8.04
CA ALA A 170 -18.54 7.97 9.40
C ALA A 170 -17.49 6.87 9.63
N ALA A 171 -17.08 6.15 8.59
CA ALA A 171 -15.97 5.22 8.59
C ALA A 171 -15.35 5.07 7.19
N VAL A 172 -14.16 4.51 7.12
CA VAL A 172 -13.48 4.16 5.86
C VAL A 172 -13.21 2.66 5.82
N VAL A 173 -13.51 2.03 4.69
CA VAL A 173 -13.09 0.66 4.40
C VAL A 173 -12.09 0.64 3.26
N VAL A 174 -11.00 -0.12 3.43
CA VAL A 174 -9.94 -0.26 2.41
C VAL A 174 -9.80 -1.72 2.04
N ALA A 175 -10.24 -2.05 0.83
CA ALA A 175 -10.26 -3.41 0.34
C ALA A 175 -8.90 -3.91 -0.12
N GLY A 176 -8.76 -5.24 -0.12
CA GLY A 176 -7.66 -5.93 -0.78
C GLY A 176 -7.70 -5.81 -2.31
N GLY A 177 -6.59 -6.22 -2.96
CA GLY A 177 -6.39 -6.09 -4.40
C GLY A 177 -4.90 -6.07 -4.75
N HIS A 178 -4.55 -5.44 -5.87
CA HIS A 178 -3.16 -5.25 -6.25
C HIS A 178 -2.57 -4.05 -5.49
N ILE A 179 -1.64 -4.30 -4.56
CA ILE A 179 -1.09 -3.26 -3.69
C ILE A 179 -0.41 -2.11 -4.44
N GLY A 180 0.37 -2.38 -5.50
CA GLY A 180 1.00 -1.33 -6.30
C GLY A 180 -0.01 -0.34 -6.91
N LEU A 181 -1.07 -0.85 -7.53
CA LEU A 181 -2.14 -0.02 -8.09
C LEU A 181 -2.94 0.72 -7.02
N LEU A 182 -3.20 0.08 -5.87
CA LEU A 182 -3.82 0.74 -4.72
C LEU A 182 -2.97 1.91 -4.23
N MET A 183 -1.68 1.71 -4.03
CA MET A 183 -0.76 2.75 -3.57
C MET A 183 -0.64 3.90 -4.58
N GLU A 184 -0.60 3.59 -5.87
CA GLU A 184 -0.58 4.60 -6.92
C GLU A 184 -1.84 5.47 -6.91
N THR A 185 -3.03 4.86 -6.85
CA THR A 185 -4.30 5.60 -6.85
C THR A 185 -4.49 6.41 -5.56
N LEU A 186 -4.14 5.86 -4.40
CA LEU A 186 -4.13 6.58 -3.12
C LEU A 186 -3.24 7.84 -3.19
N ARG A 187 -2.04 7.73 -3.79
CA ARG A 187 -1.13 8.88 -3.94
C ARG A 187 -1.61 9.88 -4.98
N LEU A 188 -2.07 9.41 -6.14
CA LEU A 188 -2.55 10.29 -7.21
C LEU A 188 -3.65 11.20 -6.66
N PHE A 189 -4.61 10.65 -5.92
CA PHE A 189 -5.71 11.42 -5.30
C PHE A 189 -5.41 11.97 -3.91
N ALA A 190 -4.15 11.92 -3.46
CA ALA A 190 -3.72 12.46 -2.16
C ALA A 190 -4.63 12.03 -1.00
N VAL A 191 -5.00 10.74 -0.98
CA VAL A 191 -5.94 10.20 0.01
C VAL A 191 -5.35 10.32 1.40
N SER A 192 -6.05 11.06 2.26
CA SER A 192 -5.72 11.23 3.67
C SER A 192 -6.95 10.91 4.50
N ILE A 193 -6.86 9.87 5.33
CA ILE A 193 -7.96 9.46 6.20
C ILE A 193 -7.85 10.23 7.53
N PRO A 194 -8.88 11.00 7.93
CA PRO A 194 -8.83 11.78 9.16
C PRO A 194 -8.47 10.93 10.38
N ALA A 195 -7.68 11.51 11.29
CA ALA A 195 -7.28 10.88 12.54
C ALA A 195 -8.48 10.26 13.27
N THR A 196 -9.63 10.93 13.24
CA THR A 196 -10.88 10.61 13.94
C THR A 196 -11.82 9.63 13.22
N THR A 197 -11.59 9.29 11.95
CA THR A 197 -12.47 8.39 11.18
C THR A 197 -12.06 6.91 11.29
N PRO A 198 -12.91 6.02 11.84
CA PRO A 198 -12.59 4.60 11.98
C PRO A 198 -12.24 3.93 10.66
N VAL A 199 -11.33 2.96 10.70
CA VAL A 199 -10.85 2.27 9.49
C VAL A 199 -10.97 0.76 9.64
N VAL A 200 -11.53 0.09 8.63
CA VAL A 200 -11.45 -1.36 8.47
C VAL A 200 -10.72 -1.66 7.17
N ALA A 201 -9.61 -2.39 7.25
CA ALA A 201 -8.79 -2.68 6.08
C ALA A 201 -8.42 -4.16 6.02
N TRP A 202 -8.31 -4.74 4.83
CA TRP A 202 -7.96 -6.16 4.67
C TRP A 202 -7.02 -6.42 3.52
N SER A 203 -6.23 -7.50 3.62
CA SER A 203 -5.26 -7.90 2.59
C SER A 203 -4.36 -6.72 2.18
N ALA A 204 -4.26 -6.39 0.88
CA ALA A 204 -3.50 -5.23 0.41
C ALA A 204 -3.97 -3.90 1.03
N GLY A 205 -5.27 -3.74 1.33
CA GLY A 205 -5.76 -2.57 2.04
C GLY A 205 -5.18 -2.45 3.44
N ALA A 206 -5.03 -3.57 4.16
CA ALA A 206 -4.37 -3.57 5.47
C ALA A 206 -2.90 -3.15 5.36
N MET A 207 -2.20 -3.61 4.33
CA MET A 207 -0.82 -3.18 4.03
C MET A 207 -0.78 -1.68 3.73
N ALA A 208 -1.66 -1.19 2.86
CA ALA A 208 -1.69 0.20 2.42
C ALA A 208 -1.97 1.22 3.53
N VAL A 209 -2.74 0.85 4.56
CA VAL A 209 -2.95 1.74 5.71
C VAL A 209 -1.79 1.71 6.72
N CYS A 210 -0.93 0.70 6.66
CA CYS A 210 0.23 0.58 7.53
C CYS A 210 1.48 1.23 6.94
N ASP A 211 2.55 1.30 7.72
CA ASP A 211 3.87 1.71 7.25
C ASP A 211 4.94 0.91 8.01
N PRO A 212 5.80 0.12 7.32
CA PRO A 212 5.99 0.02 5.86
C PRO A 212 5.07 -0.96 5.11
N VAL A 213 5.05 -0.86 3.77
CA VAL A 213 4.45 -1.84 2.85
C VAL A 213 5.52 -2.81 2.38
N VAL A 214 5.35 -4.10 2.69
CA VAL A 214 6.30 -5.17 2.34
C VAL A 214 5.64 -6.18 1.42
N LEU A 215 6.26 -6.43 0.27
CA LEU A 215 5.94 -7.55 -0.61
C LEU A 215 6.71 -8.78 -0.16
N PHE A 216 6.02 -9.89 -0.01
CA PHE A 216 6.62 -11.17 0.34
C PHE A 216 6.04 -12.20 -0.61
N HIS A 217 6.91 -13.00 -1.20
CA HIS A 217 6.54 -14.07 -2.11
C HIS A 217 7.09 -15.35 -1.51
N ASP A 218 6.22 -16.25 -1.06
CA ASP A 218 6.65 -17.55 -0.51
C ASP A 218 7.21 -18.44 -1.65
N PHE A 219 6.88 -18.16 -2.92
CA PHE A 219 7.34 -18.90 -4.11
C PHE A 219 7.54 -17.99 -5.34
N ALA A 220 8.68 -17.30 -5.45
CA ALA A 220 9.10 -16.70 -6.70
C ALA A 220 9.92 -17.73 -7.50
N PRO A 221 9.43 -18.25 -8.65
CA PRO A 221 10.17 -19.25 -9.42
C PRO A 221 11.50 -18.71 -9.98
N HIS A 222 11.60 -17.39 -10.19
CA HIS A 222 12.80 -16.67 -10.61
C HIS A 222 12.73 -15.24 -10.03
N GLY A 223 13.82 -14.73 -9.44
CA GLY A 223 13.89 -13.36 -8.91
C GLY A 223 14.36 -13.26 -7.45
N VAL A 224 14.12 -12.11 -6.83
CA VAL A 224 14.42 -11.87 -5.41
C VAL A 224 13.52 -12.75 -4.55
N THR A 225 14.15 -13.54 -3.67
CA THR A 225 13.47 -14.43 -2.72
C THR A 225 13.27 -13.78 -1.36
N ALA A 226 14.03 -12.72 -1.08
CA ALA A 226 13.89 -11.92 0.12
C ALA A 226 12.54 -11.15 0.11
N PRO A 227 11.86 -11.01 1.25
CA PRO A 227 10.78 -10.04 1.41
C PRO A 227 11.28 -8.63 1.11
N GLU A 228 10.56 -7.92 0.26
CA GLU A 228 10.93 -6.61 -0.28
C GLU A 228 10.10 -5.51 0.36
N VAL A 229 10.75 -4.47 0.87
CA VAL A 229 10.08 -3.18 1.05
C VAL A 229 9.61 -2.72 -0.32
N HIS A 230 8.34 -2.37 -0.43
CA HIS A 230 7.77 -1.84 -1.67
C HIS A 230 7.54 -0.34 -1.57
N ASP A 231 7.06 0.12 -0.40
CA ASP A 231 6.60 1.50 -0.27
C ASP A 231 6.37 1.91 1.20
N ARG A 232 6.05 3.19 1.39
CA ARG A 232 5.41 3.71 2.60
C ARG A 232 3.91 3.84 2.36
N GLY A 233 3.12 3.16 3.18
CA GLY A 233 1.67 3.28 3.13
C GLY A 233 1.18 4.60 3.71
N LEU A 234 -0.12 4.70 3.98
CA LEU A 234 -0.75 5.91 4.54
C LEU A 234 -0.28 6.25 5.96
N GLY A 235 0.46 5.35 6.62
CA GLY A 235 1.02 5.59 7.95
C GLY A 235 -0.03 5.73 9.05
N ARG A 236 -1.23 5.17 8.83
CA ARG A 236 -2.33 5.14 9.80
C ARG A 236 -1.96 4.31 11.03
N VAL A 237 -1.33 3.16 10.79
CA VAL A 237 -0.78 2.29 11.82
C VAL A 237 0.71 2.12 11.53
N ARG A 238 1.57 2.71 12.38
CA ARG A 238 3.02 2.70 12.20
C ARG A 238 3.66 1.55 12.96
N GLY A 239 4.73 0.98 12.41
CA GLY A 239 5.49 -0.08 13.07
C GLY A 239 4.80 -1.46 13.03
N VAL A 240 3.75 -1.59 12.22
CA VAL A 240 3.05 -2.85 11.96
C VAL A 240 3.29 -3.20 10.49
N VAL A 241 3.72 -4.44 10.23
CA VAL A 241 3.90 -4.98 8.88
C VAL A 241 2.88 -6.10 8.68
N PRO A 242 1.73 -5.83 8.05
CA PRO A 242 0.75 -6.86 7.75
C PRO A 242 1.31 -7.81 6.70
N LEU A 243 1.30 -9.12 7.00
CA LEU A 243 1.63 -10.18 6.05
C LEU A 243 0.38 -11.02 5.74
N PRO A 244 -0.62 -10.45 5.05
CA PRO A 244 -1.86 -11.15 4.76
C PRO A 244 -1.59 -12.32 3.81
N HIS A 245 -2.02 -13.52 4.17
CA HIS A 245 -1.71 -14.77 3.46
C HIS A 245 -0.29 -15.35 3.67
N ALA A 246 0.46 -14.99 4.71
CA ALA A 246 1.79 -15.56 5.00
C ALA A 246 1.86 -17.08 5.32
N ARG A 247 0.80 -17.83 5.05
CA ARG A 247 0.76 -19.31 5.14
C ARG A 247 0.64 -19.95 3.75
N ARG A 248 0.79 -19.18 2.67
CA ARG A 248 0.56 -19.63 1.30
C ARG A 248 1.81 -19.50 0.46
#